data_AF-A0A6A6WPL0-F1
#
_entry.id   AF-A0A6A6WPL0-F1
#
_cell.length_a   1.000
_cell.length_b   1.000
_cell.length_c   1.000
_cell.angle_alpha   90.00
_cell.angle_beta   90.00
_cell.angle_gamma   90.00
#
_symmetry.space_group_name_H-M   'P 1'
#
loop_
_entity.id
_entity.type
_entity.pdbx_description
1 polymer ?
#
loop_
_entity_poly.entity_id
_entity_poly.type
_entity_poly.pdbx_seq_one_letter_code
_entity_poly.pdbx_strand_id
1 'polypeptide(L)'
;MKSILYAAVAAGTLVAATPVSRDVIDTSFDMDDSAACASTAVIFARGTFDSGNIGVWVGPQFKKALEEKIDSVAFQGVNEEDYPATLAEYVRENGSESCADGLAATVDAYISKCPDSKIVVLGWSQGALCAHKGLNRISASALPQVKGLVTFGDPNGLMDKLAVPSSVKFSPFCVKDTVLPDPLCSQTLSSGFQLPTSISELHDLVLEPLRTLPDFATGVEQTKAAVALVPQLAVGFVENARYFAKDLLTGKVRKWLVTPQHFVYGNNGMAEEAAEFVAGL
;
A
#
# COMPACT_ATOMS: atom_id res chain seq x y z
N MET A 1 78.40 12.73 -5.31
CA MET A 1 77.11 12.93 -5.99
C MET A 1 76.10 12.02 -5.31
N LYS A 2 75.00 12.59 -4.80
CA LYS A 2 73.96 11.94 -3.99
C LYS A 2 72.97 11.19 -4.89
N SER A 3 72.58 9.98 -4.52
CA SER A 3 71.35 9.36 -5.01
C SER A 3 70.63 8.68 -3.86
N ILE A 4 69.58 9.35 -3.36
CA ILE A 4 68.65 8.84 -2.35
C ILE A 4 67.50 8.21 -3.15
N LEU A 5 67.32 6.90 -3.01
CA LEU A 5 66.23 6.15 -3.62
C LEU A 5 65.00 6.26 -2.70
N TYR A 6 63.96 6.98 -3.15
CA TYR A 6 62.68 7.03 -2.46
C TYR A 6 61.85 5.78 -2.83
N ALA A 7 61.53 4.96 -1.84
CA ALA A 7 60.55 3.88 -1.98
C ALA A 7 59.13 4.49 -1.95
N ALA A 8 58.40 4.39 -3.05
CA ALA A 8 57.00 4.77 -3.12
C ALA A 8 56.14 3.70 -2.44
N VAL A 9 55.50 4.05 -1.33
CA VAL A 9 54.44 3.23 -0.71
C VAL A 9 53.18 3.41 -1.54
N ALA A 10 52.75 2.36 -2.24
CA ALA A 10 51.46 2.34 -2.93
C ALA A 10 50.34 2.28 -1.88
N ALA A 11 49.64 3.39 -1.67
CA ALA A 11 48.41 3.42 -0.89
C ALA A 11 47.31 2.71 -1.71
N GLY A 12 46.98 1.48 -1.33
CA GLY A 12 45.82 0.77 -1.87
C GLY A 12 44.55 1.52 -1.52
N THR A 13 43.79 1.91 -2.54
CA THR A 13 42.45 2.48 -2.37
C THR A 13 41.54 1.43 -1.75
N LEU A 14 41.05 1.70 -0.53
CA LEU A 14 39.91 0.99 0.05
C LEU A 14 38.70 1.23 -0.85
N VAL A 15 38.32 0.21 -1.62
CA VAL A 15 37.00 0.16 -2.25
C VAL A 15 36.00 -0.01 -1.11
N ALA A 16 35.24 1.05 -0.81
CA ALA A 16 34.09 0.94 0.07
C ALA A 16 33.14 -0.10 -0.53
N ALA A 17 32.90 -1.21 0.18
CA ALA A 17 31.89 -2.17 -0.20
C ALA A 17 30.55 -1.43 -0.28
N THR A 18 29.91 -1.44 -1.46
CA THR A 18 28.53 -0.98 -1.61
C THR A 18 27.66 -1.78 -0.64
N PRO A 19 26.82 -1.14 0.19
CA PRO A 19 25.92 -1.90 1.05
C PRO A 19 25.09 -2.82 0.17
N VAL A 20 25.17 -4.12 0.44
CA VAL A 20 24.24 -5.12 -0.11
C VAL A 20 22.83 -4.62 0.24
N SER A 21 21.98 -4.45 -0.78
CA SER A 21 20.57 -4.14 -0.62
C SER A 21 19.99 -5.08 0.43
N ARG A 22 19.54 -4.57 1.58
CA ARG A 22 18.76 -5.37 2.52
C ARG A 22 17.48 -5.76 1.79
N ASP A 23 17.17 -7.05 1.75
CA ASP A 23 15.90 -7.53 1.23
C ASP A 23 14.77 -6.83 1.99
N VAL A 24 13.80 -6.28 1.26
CA VAL A 24 12.59 -5.71 1.86
C VAL A 24 11.77 -6.89 2.39
N ILE A 25 11.43 -6.86 3.68
CA ILE A 25 10.56 -7.86 4.28
C ILE A 25 9.12 -7.47 3.95
N ASP A 26 8.45 -8.28 3.12
CA ASP A 26 7.08 -8.06 2.63
C ASP A 26 6.01 -8.85 3.42
N THR A 27 6.41 -9.46 4.54
CA THR A 27 5.54 -10.19 5.45
C THR A 27 5.67 -9.72 6.90
N SER A 28 4.59 -9.80 7.67
CA SER A 28 4.56 -9.47 9.10
C SER A 28 3.46 -10.23 9.82
N PHE A 29 3.79 -10.86 10.96
CA PHE A 29 2.91 -11.79 11.68
C PHE A 29 2.84 -11.48 13.19
N ASP A 30 2.91 -10.20 13.57
CA ASP A 30 3.09 -9.78 14.97
C ASP A 30 1.81 -9.90 15.83
N MET A 31 0.68 -10.35 15.26
CA MET A 31 -0.61 -10.50 15.96
C MET A 31 -1.06 -11.96 16.10
N ASP A 32 -0.16 -12.93 15.90
CA ASP A 32 -0.47 -14.35 16.12
C ASP A 32 -0.73 -14.69 17.59
N ASP A 33 -1.18 -15.93 17.85
CA ASP A 33 -1.49 -16.42 19.20
C ASP A 33 -0.28 -16.44 20.14
N SER A 34 0.95 -16.43 19.62
CA SER A 34 2.19 -16.44 20.40
C SER A 34 2.73 -15.04 20.72
N ALA A 35 2.29 -14.01 19.99
CA ALA A 35 2.79 -12.64 20.12
C ALA A 35 2.50 -12.00 21.49
N ALA A 36 3.40 -11.14 21.96
CA ALA A 36 3.15 -10.32 23.15
C ALA A 36 2.20 -9.16 22.81
N CYS A 37 1.40 -8.72 23.79
CA CYS A 37 0.55 -7.55 23.58
C CYS A 37 1.37 -6.27 23.40
N ALA A 38 1.17 -5.61 22.28
CA ALA A 38 1.71 -4.29 22.01
C ALA A 38 0.74 -3.17 22.43
N SER A 39 1.28 -2.01 22.81
CA SER A 39 0.46 -0.84 23.16
C SER A 39 -0.39 -0.36 21.98
N THR A 40 0.16 -0.47 20.77
CA THR A 40 -0.47 -0.10 19.50
C THR A 40 -0.31 -1.27 18.54
N ALA A 41 -1.40 -1.72 17.93
CA ALA A 41 -1.37 -2.73 16.88
C ALA A 41 -1.94 -2.16 15.59
N VAL A 42 -1.29 -2.48 14.47
CA VAL A 42 -1.71 -2.06 13.13
C VAL A 42 -1.99 -3.29 12.29
N ILE A 43 -3.22 -3.39 11.80
CA ILE A 43 -3.60 -4.36 10.78
C ILE A 43 -3.55 -3.68 9.40
N PHE A 44 -2.78 -4.24 8.48
CA PHE A 44 -2.46 -3.66 7.19
C PHE A 44 -3.04 -4.50 6.05
N ALA A 45 -3.83 -3.87 5.18
CA ALA A 45 -4.29 -4.45 3.93
C ALA A 45 -3.47 -3.89 2.75
N ARG A 46 -2.74 -4.78 2.07
CA ARG A 46 -1.84 -4.46 0.95
C ARG A 46 -2.57 -4.10 -0.37
N GLY A 47 -1.82 -3.71 -1.38
CA GLY A 47 -2.35 -3.26 -2.67
C GLY A 47 -2.57 -4.43 -3.63
N THR A 48 -3.27 -4.16 -4.73
CA THR A 48 -3.49 -5.16 -5.78
C THR A 48 -2.15 -5.70 -6.29
N PHE A 49 -2.01 -7.02 -6.34
CA PHE A 49 -0.81 -7.75 -6.77
C PHE A 49 0.42 -7.64 -5.86
N ASP A 50 0.31 -7.02 -4.68
CA ASP A 50 1.41 -7.04 -3.72
C ASP A 50 1.73 -8.47 -3.27
N SER A 51 3.02 -8.75 -3.11
CA SER A 51 3.52 -9.98 -2.51
C SER A 51 3.39 -9.96 -0.99
N GLY A 52 3.53 -11.14 -0.38
CA GLY A 52 3.44 -11.32 1.07
C GLY A 52 2.11 -10.80 1.63
N ASN A 53 2.09 -10.38 2.89
CA ASN A 53 0.90 -9.80 3.51
C ASN A 53 0.99 -8.29 3.77
N ILE A 54 2.18 -7.68 3.61
CA ILE A 54 2.39 -6.23 3.74
C ILE A 54 2.97 -5.58 2.46
N GLY A 55 3.30 -6.37 1.44
CA GLY A 55 3.82 -5.86 0.16
C GLY A 55 5.20 -5.21 0.28
N VAL A 56 5.63 -4.61 -0.82
CA VAL A 56 6.97 -3.97 -0.93
C VAL A 56 6.91 -2.43 -1.02
N TRP A 57 5.72 -1.86 -1.18
CA TRP A 57 5.53 -0.45 -1.50
C TRP A 57 5.33 0.47 -0.29
N VAL A 58 4.28 0.21 0.50
CA VAL A 58 3.88 1.09 1.62
C VAL A 58 4.14 0.42 2.98
N GLY A 59 3.80 -0.87 3.10
CA GLY A 59 3.83 -1.60 4.36
C GLY A 59 5.19 -1.55 5.07
N PRO A 60 6.30 -1.94 4.42
CA PRO A 60 7.62 -1.96 5.05
C PRO A 60 8.10 -0.58 5.52
N GLN A 61 7.87 0.45 4.71
CA GLN A 61 8.28 1.83 4.97
C GLN A 61 7.48 2.42 6.13
N PHE A 62 6.16 2.23 6.10
CA PHE A 62 5.29 2.64 7.19
C PHE A 62 5.61 1.89 8.49
N LYS A 63 5.79 0.56 8.44
CA LYS A 63 6.16 -0.25 9.62
C LYS A 63 7.43 0.29 10.27
N LYS A 64 8.48 0.51 9.47
CA LYS A 64 9.73 1.09 9.94
C LYS A 64 9.53 2.47 10.58
N ALA A 65 8.83 3.37 9.90
CA ALA A 65 8.56 4.72 10.42
C ALA A 65 7.76 4.68 11.74
N LEU A 66 6.83 3.73 11.87
CA LEU A 66 6.03 3.55 13.08
C LEU A 66 6.87 3.04 14.27
N GLU A 67 7.73 2.05 14.04
CA GLU A 67 8.64 1.50 15.05
C GLU A 67 9.67 2.53 15.54
N GLU A 68 10.00 3.54 14.73
CA GLU A 68 10.84 4.67 15.14
C GLU A 68 10.10 5.69 16.04
N LYS A 69 8.75 5.66 16.05
CA LYS A 69 7.91 6.62 16.78
C LYS A 69 7.23 6.03 18.01
N ILE A 70 7.01 4.71 18.04
CA ILE A 70 6.28 4.02 19.10
C ILE A 70 7.08 2.78 19.55
N ASP A 71 7.42 2.72 20.84
CA ASP A 71 8.27 1.66 21.38
C ASP A 71 7.61 0.26 21.36
N SER A 72 6.28 0.19 21.46
CA SER A 72 5.53 -1.06 21.57
C SER A 72 4.47 -1.16 20.47
N VAL A 73 4.88 -1.73 19.35
CA VAL A 73 4.10 -1.90 18.11
C VAL A 73 3.96 -3.38 17.77
N ALA A 74 2.75 -3.79 17.38
CA ALA A 74 2.51 -5.01 16.62
C ALA A 74 2.06 -4.62 15.21
N PHE A 75 2.71 -5.14 14.18
CA PHE A 75 2.34 -4.88 12.79
C PHE A 75 1.96 -6.20 12.11
N GLN A 76 0.76 -6.27 11.56
CA GLN A 76 0.22 -7.48 10.94
C GLN A 76 -0.33 -7.16 9.56
N GLY A 77 0.06 -7.94 8.56
CA GLY A 77 -0.66 -7.93 7.29
C GLY A 77 -1.90 -8.83 7.34
N VAL A 78 -2.97 -8.49 6.62
CA VAL A 78 -4.09 -9.42 6.41
C VAL A 78 -3.56 -10.68 5.72
N ASN A 79 -3.85 -11.85 6.27
CA ASN A 79 -3.30 -13.13 5.81
C ASN A 79 -3.53 -13.33 4.31
N GLU A 80 -2.56 -13.95 3.63
CA GLU A 80 -2.62 -14.17 2.17
C GLU A 80 -3.79 -15.09 1.76
N GLU A 81 -4.20 -16.00 2.65
CA GLU A 81 -5.36 -16.87 2.43
C GLU A 81 -6.68 -16.10 2.44
N ASP A 82 -6.80 -15.11 3.33
CA ASP A 82 -7.98 -14.24 3.43
C ASP A 82 -7.94 -13.14 2.38
N TYR A 83 -6.72 -12.73 1.98
CA TYR A 83 -6.51 -11.64 1.04
C TYR A 83 -5.49 -11.98 -0.07
N PRO A 84 -5.97 -12.53 -1.20
CA PRO A 84 -5.14 -12.77 -2.38
C PRO A 84 -4.71 -11.49 -3.13
N ALA A 85 -5.37 -10.36 -2.87
CA ALA A 85 -5.11 -9.05 -3.48
C ALA A 85 -5.17 -9.03 -5.02
N THR A 86 -6.18 -9.69 -5.60
CA THR A 86 -6.35 -9.79 -7.05
C THR A 86 -7.11 -8.61 -7.64
N LEU A 87 -6.89 -8.30 -8.93
CA LEU A 87 -7.69 -7.28 -9.62
C LEU A 87 -9.18 -7.68 -9.70
N ALA A 88 -9.49 -8.98 -9.71
CA ALA A 88 -10.85 -9.47 -9.72
C ALA A 88 -11.63 -8.99 -8.48
N GLU A 89 -11.07 -9.13 -7.28
CA GLU A 89 -11.69 -8.64 -6.04
C GLU A 89 -11.93 -7.12 -6.08
N TYR A 90 -10.94 -6.35 -6.57
CA TYR A 90 -11.08 -4.90 -6.71
C TYR A 90 -12.28 -4.49 -7.58
N VAL A 91 -12.43 -5.10 -8.77
CA VAL A 91 -13.40 -4.63 -9.77
C VAL A 91 -14.77 -5.30 -9.66
N ARG A 92 -14.83 -6.53 -9.12
CA ARG A 92 -16.07 -7.29 -9.00
C ARG A 92 -16.80 -6.98 -7.70
N GLU A 93 -16.04 -6.73 -6.64
CA GLU A 93 -16.56 -6.57 -5.28
C GLU A 93 -16.43 -5.13 -4.78
N ASN A 94 -15.83 -4.22 -5.56
CA ASN A 94 -15.41 -2.90 -5.09
C ASN A 94 -14.47 -3.04 -3.87
N GLY A 95 -13.47 -3.91 -3.99
CA GLY A 95 -12.55 -4.30 -2.91
C GLY A 95 -12.92 -5.65 -2.28
N SER A 96 -11.91 -6.44 -1.94
CA SER A 96 -12.06 -7.83 -1.46
C SER A 96 -12.96 -7.93 -0.24
N GLU A 97 -14.03 -8.74 -0.33
CA GLU A 97 -14.87 -9.07 0.81
C GLU A 97 -14.16 -10.03 1.78
N SER A 98 -13.40 -10.99 1.29
CA SER A 98 -12.68 -11.94 2.15
C SER A 98 -11.58 -11.24 2.96
N CYS A 99 -10.92 -10.25 2.37
CA CYS A 99 -9.97 -9.40 3.10
C CYS A 99 -10.65 -8.66 4.25
N ALA A 100 -11.83 -8.11 4.01
CA ALA A 100 -12.58 -7.39 5.03
C ALA A 100 -13.00 -8.31 6.21
N ASP A 101 -13.37 -9.56 5.91
CA ASP A 101 -13.66 -10.58 6.93
C ASP A 101 -12.40 -10.99 7.70
N GLY A 102 -11.30 -11.31 7.00
CA GLY A 102 -10.03 -11.68 7.64
C GLY A 102 -9.43 -10.56 8.48
N LEU A 103 -9.54 -9.31 8.02
CA LEU A 103 -9.14 -8.13 8.77
C LEU A 103 -9.94 -7.99 10.07
N ALA A 104 -11.28 -8.06 9.99
CA ALA A 104 -12.14 -7.94 11.14
C ALA A 104 -11.90 -9.07 12.15
N ALA A 105 -11.77 -10.31 11.66
CA ALA A 105 -11.45 -11.48 12.48
C ALA A 105 -10.10 -11.32 13.20
N THR A 106 -9.08 -10.82 12.51
CA THR A 106 -7.76 -10.56 13.11
C THR A 106 -7.84 -9.50 14.21
N VAL A 107 -8.58 -8.42 14.00
CA VAL A 107 -8.80 -7.38 15.02
C VAL A 107 -9.55 -7.94 16.23
N ASP A 108 -10.64 -8.67 16.00
CA ASP A 108 -11.45 -9.25 17.07
C ASP A 108 -10.65 -10.26 17.90
N ALA A 109 -9.86 -11.13 17.25
CA ALA A 109 -9.00 -12.09 17.92
C ALA A 109 -7.92 -11.39 18.75
N TYR A 110 -7.25 -10.39 18.18
CA TYR A 110 -6.19 -9.69 18.88
C TYR A 110 -6.71 -8.87 20.06
N ILE A 111 -7.88 -8.22 19.95
CA ILE A 111 -8.49 -7.51 21.09
C ILE A 111 -9.00 -8.47 22.16
N SER A 112 -9.48 -9.66 21.80
CA SER A 112 -9.80 -10.69 22.79
C SER A 112 -8.58 -11.10 23.63
N LYS A 113 -7.39 -11.07 23.03
CA LYS A 113 -6.11 -11.41 23.69
C LYS A 113 -5.48 -10.21 24.41
N CYS A 114 -5.56 -9.04 23.79
CA CYS A 114 -4.92 -7.79 24.19
C CYS A 114 -5.95 -6.65 24.29
N PRO A 115 -6.83 -6.68 25.30
CA PRO A 115 -7.99 -5.79 25.39
C PRO A 115 -7.61 -4.30 25.57
N ASP A 116 -6.39 -4.03 26.04
CA ASP A 116 -5.88 -2.68 26.28
C ASP A 116 -5.15 -2.07 25.06
N SER A 117 -4.91 -2.85 24.02
CA SER A 117 -4.21 -2.38 22.82
C SER A 117 -5.07 -1.39 22.03
N LYS A 118 -4.44 -0.32 21.54
CA LYS A 118 -5.05 0.54 20.52
C LYS A 118 -4.89 -0.10 19.16
N ILE A 119 -5.96 -0.14 18.37
CA ILE A 119 -5.94 -0.65 17.00
C ILE A 119 -5.94 0.51 16.01
N VAL A 120 -5.08 0.40 15.00
CA VAL A 120 -5.18 1.16 13.77
C VAL A 120 -5.42 0.20 12.62
N VAL A 121 -6.43 0.49 11.82
CA VAL A 121 -6.67 -0.19 10.55
C VAL A 121 -5.98 0.63 9.48
N LEU A 122 -5.16 -0.02 8.65
CA LEU A 122 -4.44 0.61 7.55
C LEU A 122 -4.72 -0.14 6.26
N GLY A 123 -4.94 0.58 5.16
CA GLY A 123 -5.00 -0.02 3.83
C GLY A 123 -4.47 0.90 2.75
N TRP A 124 -3.89 0.32 1.69
CA TRP A 124 -3.45 1.10 0.53
C TRP A 124 -3.99 0.55 -0.78
N SER A 125 -4.30 1.43 -1.74
CA SER A 125 -4.90 1.05 -3.03
C SER A 125 -6.19 0.23 -2.81
N GLN A 126 -6.30 -0.97 -3.40
CA GLN A 126 -7.37 -1.93 -3.10
C GLN A 126 -7.50 -2.24 -1.60
N GLY A 127 -6.39 -2.34 -0.87
CA GLY A 127 -6.38 -2.57 0.57
C GLY A 127 -7.07 -1.47 1.37
N ALA A 128 -7.13 -0.24 0.87
CA ALA A 128 -7.93 0.81 1.52
C ALA A 128 -9.43 0.48 1.51
N LEU A 129 -9.94 -0.13 0.43
CA LEU A 129 -11.33 -0.61 0.38
C LEU A 129 -11.57 -1.76 1.35
N CYS A 130 -10.61 -2.69 1.44
CA CYS A 130 -10.63 -3.75 2.46
C CYS A 130 -10.68 -3.15 3.88
N ALA A 131 -9.85 -2.15 4.16
CA ALA A 131 -9.83 -1.45 5.44
C ALA A 131 -11.19 -0.80 5.75
N HIS A 132 -11.78 -0.04 4.81
CA HIS A 132 -13.12 0.56 4.96
C HIS A 132 -14.21 -0.48 5.23
N LYS A 133 -14.21 -1.59 4.48
CA LYS A 133 -15.17 -2.69 4.65
C LYS A 133 -14.99 -3.40 5.98
N GLY A 134 -13.76 -3.79 6.31
CA GLY A 134 -13.42 -4.52 7.53
C GLY A 134 -13.77 -3.70 8.76
N LEU A 135 -13.58 -2.38 8.73
CA LEU A 135 -13.96 -1.50 9.84
C LEU A 135 -15.45 -1.59 10.23
N ASN A 136 -16.31 -1.83 9.24
CA ASN A 136 -17.76 -1.99 9.43
C ASN A 136 -18.16 -3.43 9.81
N ARG A 137 -17.20 -4.35 9.90
CA ARG A 137 -17.38 -5.77 10.25
C ARG A 137 -16.73 -6.15 11.58
N ILE A 138 -15.82 -5.33 12.10
CA ILE A 138 -15.24 -5.48 13.44
C ILE A 138 -16.37 -5.53 14.48
N SER A 139 -16.26 -6.45 15.43
CA SER A 139 -17.28 -6.63 16.46
C SER A 139 -17.50 -5.35 17.29
N ALA A 140 -18.72 -5.18 17.80
CA ALA A 140 -19.05 -4.06 18.67
C ALA A 140 -18.20 -4.01 19.96
N SER A 141 -17.66 -5.15 20.40
CA SER A 141 -16.73 -5.25 21.54
C SER A 141 -15.32 -4.76 21.23
N ALA A 142 -14.82 -4.99 20.01
CA ALA A 142 -13.47 -4.59 19.61
C ALA A 142 -13.40 -3.19 19.00
N LEU A 143 -14.47 -2.74 18.35
CA LEU A 143 -14.55 -1.42 17.69
C LEU A 143 -14.15 -0.25 18.61
N PRO A 144 -14.48 -0.22 19.92
CA PRO A 144 -14.01 0.84 20.82
C PRO A 144 -12.49 0.96 20.90
N GLN A 145 -11.73 -0.10 20.60
CA GLN A 145 -10.26 -0.07 20.56
C GLN A 145 -9.68 0.38 19.22
N VAL A 146 -10.48 0.45 18.16
CA VAL A 146 -10.06 1.02 16.88
C VAL A 146 -10.04 2.54 17.01
N LYS A 147 -8.84 3.13 17.00
CA LYS A 147 -8.64 4.58 17.18
C LYS A 147 -8.43 5.31 15.86
N GLY A 148 -7.90 4.61 14.86
CA GLY A 148 -7.53 5.22 13.59
C GLY A 148 -7.82 4.34 12.38
N LEU A 149 -8.20 4.99 11.28
CA LEU A 149 -8.12 4.47 9.93
C LEU A 149 -7.11 5.31 9.15
N VAL A 150 -6.11 4.67 8.58
CA VAL A 150 -5.11 5.30 7.71
C VAL A 150 -5.23 4.69 6.32
N THR A 151 -5.32 5.52 5.29
CA THR A 151 -5.37 5.02 3.91
C THR A 151 -4.37 5.73 3.01
N PHE A 152 -3.82 5.02 2.02
CA PHE A 152 -2.97 5.57 0.97
C PHE A 152 -3.57 5.26 -0.40
N GLY A 153 -3.69 6.25 -1.29
CA GLY A 153 -4.23 6.02 -2.63
C GLY A 153 -5.66 5.48 -2.61
N ASP A 154 -6.50 6.03 -1.74
CA ASP A 154 -7.81 5.48 -1.35
C ASP A 154 -8.89 5.64 -2.44
N PRO A 155 -9.36 4.55 -3.07
CA PRO A 155 -10.37 4.62 -4.12
C PRO A 155 -11.81 4.61 -3.58
N ASN A 156 -12.05 4.64 -2.26
CA ASN A 156 -13.39 4.58 -1.66
C ASN A 156 -14.34 5.65 -2.22
N GLY A 157 -13.81 6.84 -2.55
CA GLY A 157 -14.59 7.91 -3.20
C GLY A 157 -15.08 7.61 -4.63
N LEU A 158 -14.50 6.61 -5.29
CA LEU A 158 -14.86 6.15 -6.63
C LEU A 158 -15.76 4.91 -6.62
N MET A 159 -15.87 4.27 -5.46
CA MET A 159 -16.69 3.09 -5.22
C MET A 159 -18.04 3.47 -4.61
N ASP A 160 -18.75 2.47 -4.08
CA ASP A 160 -19.90 2.69 -3.23
C ASP A 160 -19.39 3.18 -1.86
N LYS A 161 -19.17 4.49 -1.76
CA LYS A 161 -18.48 5.15 -0.65
C LYS A 161 -18.96 4.63 0.72
N LEU A 162 -18.04 3.98 1.42
CA LEU A 162 -18.25 3.52 2.78
C LEU A 162 -17.93 4.63 3.78
N ALA A 163 -18.78 4.76 4.79
CA ALA A 163 -18.57 5.71 5.87
C ALA A 163 -17.60 5.14 6.92
N VAL A 164 -16.81 6.02 7.50
CA VAL A 164 -15.97 5.70 8.67
C VAL A 164 -16.81 6.00 9.92
N PRO A 165 -16.89 5.09 10.90
CA PRO A 165 -17.53 5.35 12.19
C PRO A 165 -16.94 6.61 12.85
N SER A 166 -17.81 7.44 13.44
CA SER A 166 -17.40 8.73 14.01
C SER A 166 -16.45 8.62 15.20
N SER A 167 -16.35 7.44 15.82
CA SER A 167 -15.39 7.14 16.89
C SER A 167 -13.96 6.89 16.38
N VAL A 168 -13.78 6.70 15.08
CA VAL A 168 -12.49 6.37 14.46
C VAL A 168 -11.94 7.59 13.73
N LYS A 169 -10.75 8.05 14.10
CA LYS A 169 -10.09 9.16 13.40
C LYS A 169 -9.62 8.68 12.02
N PHE A 170 -9.94 9.42 10.96
CA PHE A 170 -9.60 9.04 9.59
C PHE A 170 -8.52 9.96 9.00
N SER A 171 -7.43 9.38 8.49
CA SER A 171 -6.35 10.12 7.80
C SER A 171 -6.05 9.51 6.42
N PRO A 172 -6.62 10.08 5.34
CA PRO A 172 -6.31 9.66 3.97
C PRO A 172 -5.09 10.42 3.40
N PHE A 173 -4.11 9.65 2.90
CA PHE A 173 -2.92 10.13 2.20
C PHE A 173 -3.06 9.92 0.70
N CYS A 174 -2.78 10.97 -0.07
CA CYS A 174 -3.00 11.01 -1.51
C CYS A 174 -2.02 11.96 -2.17
N VAL A 175 -1.40 11.55 -3.28
CA VAL A 175 -0.58 12.45 -4.10
C VAL A 175 -1.50 13.37 -4.92
N LYS A 176 -1.71 14.59 -4.42
CA LYS A 176 -2.59 15.62 -5.02
C LYS A 176 -1.83 16.73 -5.75
N ASP A 177 -0.60 17.03 -5.35
CA ASP A 177 0.11 18.26 -5.76
C ASP A 177 1.19 18.02 -6.81
N THR A 178 0.82 17.39 -7.93
CA THR A 178 1.73 17.29 -9.08
C THR A 178 1.01 17.56 -10.39
N VAL A 179 1.79 17.77 -11.46
CA VAL A 179 1.31 17.82 -12.85
C VAL A 179 0.56 16.52 -13.24
N LEU A 180 0.75 15.42 -12.49
CA LEU A 180 0.12 14.11 -12.67
C LEU A 180 -0.32 13.51 -11.31
N PRO A 181 -1.50 13.89 -10.77
CA PRO A 181 -1.98 13.37 -9.50
C PRO A 181 -2.28 11.87 -9.56
N ASP A 182 -2.39 11.23 -8.40
CA ASP A 182 -2.95 9.86 -8.33
C ASP A 182 -4.42 9.88 -8.78
N PRO A 183 -4.79 9.20 -9.89
CA PRO A 183 -6.14 9.20 -10.42
C PRO A 183 -7.18 8.59 -9.48
N LEU A 184 -6.78 7.71 -8.55
CA LEU A 184 -7.71 7.14 -7.57
C LEU A 184 -8.15 8.20 -6.54
N CYS A 185 -7.30 9.20 -6.29
CA CYS A 185 -7.50 10.25 -5.30
C CYS A 185 -8.11 11.56 -5.84
N SER A 186 -8.21 11.74 -7.17
CA SER A 186 -8.68 13.00 -7.75
C SER A 186 -10.20 13.23 -7.58
N GLN A 187 -10.70 14.45 -7.74
CA GLN A 187 -12.15 14.72 -7.70
C GLN A 187 -12.81 14.61 -9.07
N THR A 188 -12.07 14.85 -10.15
CA THR A 188 -12.58 14.81 -11.52
C THR A 188 -11.58 14.11 -12.45
N LEU A 189 -12.08 13.60 -13.58
CA LEU A 189 -11.23 13.19 -14.72
C LEU A 189 -10.55 14.40 -15.39
N SER A 190 -11.09 15.61 -15.18
CA SER A 190 -10.70 16.84 -15.89
C SER A 190 -9.37 17.46 -15.46
N SER A 191 -8.71 16.90 -14.45
CA SER A 191 -7.28 17.13 -14.21
C SER A 191 -6.42 16.34 -15.22
N GLY A 192 -6.63 16.59 -16.52
CA GLY A 192 -5.74 16.14 -17.60
C GLY A 192 -6.00 14.78 -18.24
N PHE A 193 -7.07 14.04 -17.91
CA PHE A 193 -7.28 12.68 -18.44
C PHE A 193 -8.47 12.60 -19.41
N GLN A 194 -8.21 12.54 -20.71
CA GLN A 194 -9.21 12.16 -21.71
C GLN A 194 -9.45 10.65 -21.64
N LEU A 195 -10.71 10.22 -21.66
CA LEU A 195 -11.03 8.80 -21.67
C LEU A 195 -10.59 8.18 -23.01
N PRO A 196 -9.95 7.00 -23.00
CA PRO A 196 -9.60 6.32 -24.23
C PRO A 196 -10.89 5.93 -24.96
N THR A 197 -10.96 6.32 -26.22
CA THR A 197 -12.00 5.91 -27.18
C THR A 197 -11.59 4.67 -27.98
N SER A 198 -10.34 4.21 -27.84
CA SER A 198 -9.81 3.03 -28.51
C SER A 198 -8.86 2.20 -27.63
N ILE A 199 -8.60 0.94 -28.02
CA ILE A 199 -7.61 0.07 -27.36
C ILE A 199 -6.20 0.66 -27.45
N SER A 200 -5.88 1.38 -28.54
CA SER A 200 -4.58 2.08 -28.69
C SER A 200 -4.45 3.21 -27.68
N GLU A 201 -5.51 3.99 -27.46
CA GLU A 201 -5.50 5.06 -26.45
C GLU A 201 -5.47 4.48 -25.03
N LEU A 202 -6.09 3.31 -24.80
CA LEU A 202 -5.97 2.61 -23.51
C LEU A 202 -4.52 2.17 -23.25
N HIS A 203 -3.82 1.68 -24.28
CA HIS A 203 -2.39 1.37 -24.18
C HIS A 203 -1.58 2.61 -23.79
N ASP A 204 -1.80 3.74 -24.45
CA ASP A 204 -1.02 4.96 -24.20
C ASP A 204 -1.34 5.62 -22.85
N LEU A 205 -2.58 5.43 -22.34
CA LEU A 205 -3.03 6.04 -21.10
C LEU A 205 -2.83 5.17 -19.85
N VAL A 206 -2.77 3.85 -20.01
CA VAL A 206 -2.64 2.91 -18.89
C VAL A 206 -1.32 2.17 -18.96
N LEU A 207 -0.95 1.60 -20.11
CA LEU A 207 0.25 0.76 -20.21
C LEU A 207 1.54 1.57 -20.32
N GLU A 208 1.54 2.68 -21.07
CA GLU A 208 2.74 3.50 -21.25
C GLU A 208 3.24 4.14 -19.94
N PRO A 209 2.39 4.75 -19.08
CA PRO A 209 2.85 5.26 -17.79
C PRO A 209 3.38 4.16 -16.86
N LEU A 210 2.85 2.94 -16.98
CA LEU A 210 3.34 1.82 -16.17
C LEU A 210 4.69 1.28 -16.65
N ARG A 211 5.11 1.56 -17.89
CA ARG A 211 6.46 1.21 -18.37
C ARG A 211 7.56 2.01 -17.66
N THR A 212 7.25 3.21 -17.20
CA THR A 212 8.20 4.04 -16.43
C THR A 212 8.12 3.77 -14.93
N LEU A 213 7.24 2.87 -14.48
CA LEU A 213 7.09 2.55 -13.06
C LEU A 213 8.41 2.11 -12.38
N PRO A 214 9.31 1.35 -13.02
CA PRO A 214 10.60 1.01 -12.42
C PRO A 214 11.45 2.23 -12.02
N ASP A 215 11.27 3.40 -12.68
CA ASP A 215 12.00 4.63 -12.34
C ASP A 215 11.56 5.23 -10.99
N PHE A 216 10.40 4.81 -10.47
CA PHE A 216 9.85 5.24 -9.18
C PHE A 216 10.08 4.21 -8.07
N ALA A 217 10.59 3.03 -8.41
CA ALA A 217 10.91 1.99 -7.46
C ALA A 217 12.20 2.33 -6.70
N THR A 218 12.17 2.16 -5.39
CA THR A 218 13.34 2.22 -4.53
C THR A 218 13.76 0.79 -4.17
N GLY A 219 14.91 0.37 -4.71
CA GLY A 219 15.47 -0.95 -4.42
C GLY A 219 14.93 -2.09 -5.30
N VAL A 220 15.49 -3.28 -5.05
CA VAL A 220 15.35 -4.43 -5.94
C VAL A 220 13.94 -5.01 -5.94
N GLU A 221 13.31 -5.15 -4.77
CA GLU A 221 12.00 -5.80 -4.67
C GLU A 221 10.87 -4.94 -5.27
N GLN A 222 10.89 -3.61 -5.05
CA GLN A 222 9.97 -2.71 -5.75
C GLN A 222 10.19 -2.71 -7.27
N THR A 223 11.44 -2.82 -7.72
CA THR A 223 11.75 -2.90 -9.15
C THR A 223 11.17 -4.18 -9.77
N LYS A 224 11.33 -5.33 -9.09
CA LYS A 224 10.74 -6.61 -9.53
C LYS A 224 9.22 -6.52 -9.57
N ALA A 225 8.60 -5.95 -8.53
CA ALA A 225 7.15 -5.76 -8.47
C ALA A 225 6.66 -4.85 -9.61
N ALA A 226 7.34 -3.73 -9.87
CA ALA A 226 7.03 -2.82 -10.96
C ALA A 226 7.06 -3.50 -12.34
N VAL A 227 8.08 -4.33 -12.59
CA VAL A 227 8.21 -5.09 -13.85
C VAL A 227 7.11 -6.15 -13.97
N ALA A 228 6.77 -6.85 -12.89
CA ALA A 228 5.72 -7.88 -12.87
C ALA A 228 4.31 -7.30 -13.02
N LEU A 229 4.10 -6.05 -12.60
CA LEU A 229 2.79 -5.41 -12.62
C LEU A 229 2.22 -5.23 -14.03
N VAL A 230 3.07 -4.91 -15.01
CA VAL A 230 2.62 -4.68 -16.41
C VAL A 230 1.92 -5.91 -16.99
N PRO A 231 2.52 -7.12 -17.02
CA PRO A 231 1.82 -8.31 -17.49
C PRO A 231 0.66 -8.72 -16.57
N GLN A 232 0.75 -8.55 -15.26
CA GLN A 232 -0.35 -8.86 -14.32
C GLN A 232 -1.60 -8.00 -14.59
N LEU A 233 -1.42 -6.70 -14.80
CA LEU A 233 -2.50 -5.81 -15.18
C LEU A 233 -3.07 -6.21 -16.54
N ALA A 234 -2.23 -6.44 -17.55
CA ALA A 234 -2.71 -6.85 -18.86
C ALA A 234 -3.60 -8.12 -18.80
N VAL A 235 -3.16 -9.15 -18.08
CA VAL A 235 -3.96 -10.37 -17.85
C VAL A 235 -5.23 -10.06 -17.06
N GLY A 236 -5.12 -9.33 -15.95
CA GLY A 236 -6.26 -8.96 -15.11
C GLY A 236 -7.31 -8.15 -15.88
N PHE A 237 -6.90 -7.24 -16.76
CA PHE A 237 -7.80 -6.48 -17.64
C PHE A 237 -8.57 -7.41 -18.58
N VAL A 238 -7.89 -8.38 -19.22
CA VAL A 238 -8.54 -9.35 -20.12
C VAL A 238 -9.54 -10.22 -19.35
N GLU A 239 -9.15 -10.76 -18.20
CA GLU A 239 -10.01 -11.62 -17.36
C GLU A 239 -11.23 -10.87 -16.79
N ASN A 240 -11.15 -9.54 -16.69
CA ASN A 240 -12.19 -8.69 -16.15
C ASN A 240 -12.80 -7.72 -17.18
N ALA A 241 -12.61 -7.96 -18.47
CA ALA A 241 -13.00 -7.05 -19.55
C ALA A 241 -14.50 -6.66 -19.51
N ARG A 242 -15.37 -7.58 -19.08
CA ARG A 242 -16.81 -7.30 -18.91
C ARG A 242 -17.10 -6.21 -17.87
N TYR A 243 -16.31 -6.15 -16.79
CA TYR A 243 -16.47 -5.14 -15.74
C TYR A 243 -15.90 -3.80 -16.19
N PHE A 244 -14.76 -3.83 -16.91
CA PHE A 244 -14.22 -2.66 -17.55
C PHE A 244 -15.22 -2.03 -18.53
N ALA A 245 -15.85 -2.84 -19.39
CA ALA A 245 -16.88 -2.37 -20.32
C ALA A 245 -18.09 -1.75 -19.59
N LYS A 246 -18.53 -2.34 -18.48
CA LYS A 246 -19.60 -1.78 -17.63
C LYS A 246 -19.20 -0.43 -17.02
N ASP A 247 -17.99 -0.33 -16.47
CA ASP A 247 -17.50 0.92 -15.88
C ASP A 247 -17.27 1.99 -16.95
N LEU A 248 -16.84 1.62 -18.15
CA LEU A 248 -16.75 2.52 -19.30
C LEU A 248 -18.11 3.11 -19.68
N LEU A 249 -19.13 2.25 -19.84
CA LEU A 249 -20.50 2.69 -20.16
C LEU A 249 -21.14 3.56 -19.07
N THR A 250 -20.67 3.44 -17.83
CA THR A 250 -21.18 4.21 -16.69
C THR A 250 -20.28 5.38 -16.29
N GLY A 251 -19.23 5.68 -17.06
CA GLY A 251 -18.30 6.79 -16.79
C GLY A 251 -17.37 6.57 -15.59
N LYS A 252 -17.28 5.34 -15.06
CA LYS A 252 -16.48 4.96 -13.89
C LYS A 252 -15.06 4.49 -14.24
N VAL A 253 -14.53 4.87 -15.41
CA VAL A 253 -13.23 4.42 -15.93
C VAL A 253 -12.07 4.74 -14.98
N ARG A 254 -12.16 5.80 -14.15
CA ARG A 254 -11.14 6.16 -13.15
C ARG A 254 -10.74 5.02 -12.22
N LYS A 255 -11.66 4.10 -11.92
CA LYS A 255 -11.36 2.92 -11.10
C LYS A 255 -10.18 2.12 -11.65
N TRP A 256 -9.99 2.13 -12.97
CA TRP A 256 -9.01 1.31 -13.68
C TRP A 256 -7.69 2.05 -13.95
N LEU A 257 -7.57 3.30 -13.51
CA LEU A 257 -6.43 4.15 -13.82
C LEU A 257 -5.48 4.22 -12.64
N VAL A 258 -4.23 3.86 -12.89
CA VAL A 258 -3.13 3.98 -11.94
C VAL A 258 -1.94 4.59 -12.68
N THR A 259 -1.31 5.59 -12.07
CA THR A 259 -0.08 6.22 -12.57
C THR A 259 1.09 5.88 -11.65
N PRO A 260 2.35 6.11 -12.05
CA PRO A 260 3.50 5.89 -11.16
C PRO A 260 3.40 6.63 -9.83
N GLN A 261 2.72 7.78 -9.77
CA GLN A 261 2.48 8.52 -8.52
C GLN A 261 1.68 7.73 -7.48
N HIS A 262 0.96 6.69 -7.86
CA HIS A 262 0.27 5.79 -6.93
C HIS A 262 1.24 4.92 -6.10
N PHE A 263 2.50 4.80 -6.52
CA PHE A 263 3.47 3.86 -5.93
C PHE A 263 4.54 4.56 -5.07
N VAL A 264 4.50 5.89 -4.96
CA VAL A 264 5.53 6.64 -4.23
C VAL A 264 5.21 6.87 -2.75
N TYR A 265 4.04 6.43 -2.26
CA TYR A 265 3.56 6.69 -0.90
C TYR A 265 4.52 6.26 0.21
N GLY A 266 5.22 5.15 0.03
CA GLY A 266 6.21 4.68 0.99
C GLY A 266 7.48 5.55 1.05
N ASN A 267 7.76 6.33 0.01
CA ASN A 267 9.08 6.95 -0.21
C ASN A 267 9.00 8.48 -0.40
N ASN A 268 7.83 9.09 -0.26
CA ASN A 268 7.61 10.52 -0.50
C ASN A 268 7.35 11.33 0.78
N GLY A 269 7.60 10.75 1.96
CA GLY A 269 7.34 11.37 3.26
C GLY A 269 5.96 11.06 3.86
N MET A 270 5.01 10.55 3.07
CA MET A 270 3.65 10.29 3.57
C MET A 270 3.60 9.11 4.53
N ALA A 271 4.49 8.11 4.39
CA ALA A 271 4.59 7.02 5.36
C ALA A 271 5.01 7.54 6.74
N GLU A 272 5.96 8.47 6.80
CA GLU A 272 6.39 9.12 8.02
C GLU A 272 5.29 10.02 8.62
N GLU A 273 4.61 10.83 7.80
CA GLU A 273 3.46 11.64 8.26
C GLU A 273 2.33 10.77 8.81
N ALA A 274 2.06 9.62 8.20
CA ALA A 274 1.07 8.67 8.67
C ALA A 274 1.49 8.03 10.00
N ALA A 275 2.77 7.69 10.17
CA ALA A 275 3.29 7.20 11.45
C ALA A 275 3.17 8.26 12.55
N GLU A 276 3.39 9.53 12.24
CA GLU A 276 3.17 10.65 13.17
C GLU A 276 1.70 10.81 13.56
N PHE A 277 0.78 10.67 12.60
CA PHE A 277 -0.65 10.63 12.89
C PHE A 277 -0.99 9.50 13.87
N VAL A 278 -0.47 8.29 13.63
CA VAL A 278 -0.71 7.13 14.51
C VAL A 278 -0.13 7.33 15.91
N ALA A 279 1.07 7.89 16.02
CA ALA A 279 1.68 8.20 17.31
C ALA A 279 0.87 9.23 18.13
N GLY A 280 0.07 10.06 17.47
CA GLY A 280 -0.82 11.04 18.11
C GLY A 280 -2.20 10.52 18.53
N LEU A 281 -2.49 9.22 18.38
CA LEU A 281 -3.82 8.63 18.64
C LEU A 281 -4.14 8.38 20.12
#